data_AF-A0A162E638-F1
#
_entry.id   AF-A0A162E638-F1
#
_cell.length_a   1.000
_cell.length_b   1.000
_cell.length_c   1.000
_cell.angle_alpha   90.00
_cell.angle_beta   90.00
_cell.angle_gamma   90.00
#
_symmetry.space_group_name_H-M   'P 1'
#
loop_
_entity.id
_entity.type
_entity.pdbx_description
1 polymer ?
#
loop_
_entity_poly.entity_id
_entity_poly.type
_entity_poly.pdbx_seq_one_letter_code
_entity_poly.pdbx_strand_id
1 'polypeptide(L)'
;MKLAIKVMGGALLIFIGLSIILSLLGIHLGGLFGLIVGASLLYWGYTRYKEKNEWSVTTIIIIAAGVLMTFGGIGGIISLLIGLLLLYGGYELIKGKKEKDELFDVQYEESIVTKSHYDPLDEEFNRLMKK
;
A
#
# COMPACT_ATOMS: atom_id res chain seq x y z
N MET A 1 -20.90 1.17 -17.46
CA MET A 1 -20.50 0.24 -16.38
C MET A 1 -19.02 0.33 -15.99
N LYS A 2 -18.06 0.32 -16.92
CA LYS A 2 -16.61 0.32 -16.60
C LYS A 2 -16.16 1.47 -15.67
N LEU A 3 -16.64 2.69 -15.90
CA LEU A 3 -16.32 3.84 -15.03
C LEU A 3 -16.94 3.72 -13.63
N ALA A 4 -18.19 3.25 -13.51
CA ALA A 4 -18.85 3.06 -12.22
C ALA A 4 -18.14 1.98 -11.40
N ILE A 5 -17.73 0.88 -12.03
CA ILE A 5 -16.96 -0.20 -11.39
C ILE A 5 -15.58 0.30 -10.93
N LYS A 6 -14.90 1.11 -11.76
CA LYS A 6 -13.60 1.70 -11.42
C LYS A 6 -13.69 2.66 -10.23
N VAL A 7 -14.71 3.52 -10.22
CA VAL A 7 -14.96 4.46 -9.13
C VAL A 7 -15.36 3.71 -7.86
N MET A 8 -16.21 2.70 -7.96
CA MET A 8 -16.64 1.89 -6.81
C MET A 8 -15.47 1.08 -6.21
N GLY A 9 -14.64 0.46 -7.05
CA GLY A 9 -13.44 -0.25 -6.61
C GLY A 9 -12.41 0.70 -5.98
N GLY A 10 -12.19 1.87 -6.56
CA GLY A 10 -11.29 2.88 -6.00
C GLY A 10 -11.79 3.45 -4.67
N ALA A 11 -13.10 3.71 -4.56
CA ALA A 11 -13.72 4.16 -3.32
C ALA A 11 -13.61 3.10 -2.22
N LEU A 12 -13.77 1.82 -2.55
CA LEU A 12 -13.60 0.71 -1.63
C LEU A 12 -12.14 0.55 -1.17
N LEU A 13 -11.16 0.70 -2.07
CA LEU A 13 -9.74 0.73 -1.70
C LEU A 13 -9.42 1.86 -0.73
N ILE A 14 -9.89 3.07 -1.03
CA ILE A 14 -9.74 4.24 -0.16
C ILE A 14 -10.37 3.96 1.20
N PHE A 15 -11.59 3.41 1.23
CA PHE A 15 -12.31 3.10 2.46
C PHE A 15 -11.55 2.11 3.35
N ILE A 16 -11.02 1.03 2.77
CA ILE A 16 -10.20 0.04 3.50
C ILE A 16 -8.91 0.69 3.99
N GLY A 17 -8.20 1.43 3.14
CA GLY A 17 -6.97 2.11 3.51
C GLY A 17 -7.17 3.12 4.65
N LEU A 18 -8.22 3.93 4.57
CA LEU A 18 -8.60 4.85 5.64
C LEU A 18 -8.93 4.10 6.93
N SER A 19 -9.70 3.02 6.85
CA SER A 19 -10.09 2.22 8.02
C SER A 19 -8.89 1.65 8.76
N ILE A 20 -7.87 1.17 8.03
CA ILE A 20 -6.62 0.67 8.62
C ILE A 20 -5.87 1.80 9.34
N ILE A 21 -5.76 2.98 8.71
CA ILE A 21 -5.07 4.14 9.32
C ILE A 21 -5.82 4.66 10.55
N LEU A 22 -7.15 4.73 10.48
CA LEU A 22 -7.98 5.13 11.62
C LEU A 22 -7.88 4.13 12.78
N SER A 23 -7.80 2.83 12.47
CA SER A 23 -7.55 1.78 13.46
C SER A 23 -6.20 1.98 14.15
N LEU A 24 -5.18 2.38 13.39
CA LEU A 24 -3.83 2.67 13.88
C LEU A 24 -3.76 3.90 14.80
N LEU A 25 -4.54 4.94 14.48
CA LEU A 25 -4.71 6.11 15.34
C LEU A 25 -5.39 5.73 16.67
N GLY A 26 -5.94 4.52 16.77
CA GLY A 26 -6.32 3.92 18.03
C GLY A 26 -7.33 4.80 18.77
N ILE A 27 -8.58 4.84 18.29
CA ILE A 27 -9.72 5.39 19.05
C ILE A 27 -10.08 4.42 20.20
N HIS A 28 -9.07 3.87 20.87
CA HIS A 28 -9.11 2.87 21.93
C HIS A 28 -8.13 3.34 23.00
N LEU A 29 -8.48 3.22 24.29
CA LEU A 29 -7.71 3.77 25.42
C LEU A 29 -6.23 3.33 25.45
N GLY A 30 -5.92 2.12 24.97
CA GLY A 30 -4.54 1.63 24.87
C GLY A 30 -3.71 2.30 23.76
N GLY A 31 -4.34 2.68 22.65
CA GLY A 31 -3.67 3.36 21.53
C GLY A 31 -3.31 4.80 21.86
N LEU A 32 -4.22 5.52 22.52
CA LEU A 32 -4.00 6.90 22.99
C LEU A 32 -2.79 7.01 23.92
N PHE A 33 -2.60 6.06 24.83
CA PHE A 33 -1.44 6.05 25.72
C PHE A 33 -0.13 5.84 24.94
N GLY A 34 -0.11 4.88 24.03
CA GLY A 34 1.04 4.65 23.13
C GLY A 34 1.36 5.88 22.29
N LEU A 35 0.35 6.59 21.79
CA LEU A 35 0.49 7.84 21.04
C LEU A 35 1.09 8.96 21.88
N ILE A 36 0.58 9.19 23.10
CA ILE A 36 1.08 10.25 23.99
C ILE A 36 2.52 9.99 24.41
N VAL A 37 2.82 8.76 24.83
CA VAL A 37 4.18 8.37 25.26
C VAL A 37 5.14 8.37 24.07
N GLY A 38 4.73 7.82 22.93
CA GLY A 38 5.50 7.82 21.70
C GLY A 38 5.79 9.23 21.19
N ALA A 39 4.79 10.10 21.14
CA ALA A 39 4.96 11.50 20.75
C ALA A 39 5.89 12.27 21.71
N SER A 40 5.80 12.01 23.02
CA SER A 40 6.68 12.61 24.02
C SER A 40 8.14 12.17 23.83
N LEU A 41 8.38 10.88 23.56
CA LEU A 41 9.70 10.34 23.23
C LEU A 41 10.26 10.94 21.94
N LEU A 42 9.44 11.06 20.89
CA LEU A 42 9.83 11.70 19.64
C LEU A 42 10.19 13.17 19.84
N TYR A 43 9.38 13.92 20.59
CA TYR A 43 9.65 15.32 20.92
C TYR A 43 10.96 15.47 21.69
N TRP A 44 11.20 14.59 22.67
CA TRP A 44 12.42 14.62 23.48
C TRP A 44 13.66 14.23 22.67
N GLY A 45 13.54 13.19 21.83
CA GLY A 45 14.58 12.79 20.88
C GLY A 45 14.93 13.90 19.90
N TYR A 46 13.92 14.58 19.34
CA TYR A 46 14.11 15.71 18.44
C TYR A 46 14.76 16.92 19.13
N THR A 47 14.32 17.26 20.34
CA THR A 47 14.92 18.34 21.13
C THR A 47 16.40 18.06 21.40
N ARG A 48 16.72 16.82 21.77
CA ARG A 48 18.11 16.40 22.03
C ARG A 48 18.97 16.37 20.76
N TYR A 49 18.40 16.00 19.62
CA TYR A 49 19.06 16.15 18.32
C TYR A 49 19.40 17.61 18.03
N LYS A 50 18.45 18.52 18.25
CA LYS A 50 18.62 19.96 18.00
C LYS A 50 19.67 20.59 18.91
N GLU A 51 19.70 20.22 20.20
CA GLU A 51 20.66 20.76 21.17
C GLU A 51 22.10 20.34 20.89
N LYS A 52 22.31 19.08 20.50
CA LYS A 52 23.65 18.52 20.27
C LYS A 52 24.12 18.64 18.82
N ASN A 53 23.22 18.93 17.88
CA ASN A 53 23.48 18.95 16.44
C ASN A 53 24.13 17.66 15.89
N GLU A 54 24.03 16.55 16.63
CA GLU A 54 24.70 15.30 16.34
C GLU A 54 23.71 14.14 16.47
N TRP A 55 23.76 13.24 15.48
CA TRP A 55 23.05 11.96 15.51
C TRP A 55 23.78 10.98 16.43
N SER A 56 23.65 11.18 17.73
CA SER A 56 24.14 10.23 18.72
C SER A 56 23.31 8.94 18.69
N VAL A 57 23.95 7.80 18.95
CA VAL A 57 23.31 6.48 19.06
C VAL A 57 22.13 6.52 20.03
N THR A 58 22.25 7.26 21.15
CA THR A 58 21.16 7.44 22.12
C THR A 58 19.95 8.16 21.51
N THR A 59 20.18 9.20 20.70
CA THR A 59 19.12 9.95 20.02
C THR A 59 18.39 9.05 19.03
N ILE A 60 19.13 8.23 18.27
CA ILE A 60 18.55 7.26 17.34
C ILE A 60 17.67 6.25 18.07
N ILE A 61 18.14 5.70 19.20
CA ILE A 61 17.37 4.75 20.02
C ILE A 61 16.09 5.39 20.55
N ILE A 62 16.15 6.62 21.08
CA ILE A 62 14.98 7.34 21.61
C ILE A 62 13.95 7.58 20.50
N ILE A 63 14.40 8.05 19.33
CA ILE A 63 13.51 8.28 18.18
C ILE A 63 12.91 6.96 17.70
N ALA A 64 13.72 5.92 17.54
CA ALA A 64 13.24 4.60 17.11
C ALA A 64 12.22 4.01 18.08
N ALA A 65 12.47 4.10 19.39
CA ALA A 65 11.53 3.68 20.43
C ALA A 65 10.22 4.50 20.38
N GLY A 66 10.33 5.82 20.17
CA GLY A 66 9.18 6.70 20.02
C GLY A 66 8.32 6.35 18.80
N VAL A 67 8.94 6.09 17.64
CA VAL A 67 8.25 5.61 16.43
C VAL A 67 7.54 4.28 16.70
N LEU A 68 8.25 3.31 17.28
CA LEU A 68 7.69 2.00 17.58
C LEU A 68 6.52 2.09 18.56
N MET A 69 6.59 2.92 19.61
CA MET A 69 5.46 3.11 20.52
C MET A 69 4.27 3.80 19.85
N THR A 70 4.52 4.82 19.03
CA THR A 70 3.47 5.59 18.35
C THR A 70 2.67 4.72 17.39
N PHE A 71 3.34 3.85 16.65
CA PHE A 71 2.70 2.97 15.67
C PHE A 71 2.36 1.57 16.24
N GLY A 72 2.47 1.32 17.55
CA GLY A 72 2.15 0.01 18.11
C GLY A 72 3.09 -1.12 17.64
N GLY A 73 4.33 -0.77 17.30
CA GLY A 73 5.39 -1.67 16.86
C GLY A 73 5.54 -1.78 15.34
N ILE A 74 6.28 -2.80 14.90
CA ILE A 74 6.55 -3.06 13.47
C ILE A 74 5.25 -3.32 12.71
N GLY A 75 4.30 -4.02 13.34
CA GLY A 75 3.00 -4.32 12.74
C GLY A 75 2.26 -3.07 12.30
N GLY A 76 2.19 -2.03 13.13
CA GLY A 76 1.50 -0.80 12.74
C GLY A 76 2.28 0.06 11.74
N ILE A 77 3.61 -0.01 11.70
CA ILE A 77 4.40 0.61 10.62
C ILE A 77 4.05 -0.05 9.28
N ILE A 78 3.98 -1.39 9.24
CA ILE A 78 3.59 -2.14 8.04
C ILE A 78 2.14 -1.82 7.66
N SER A 79 1.21 -1.80 8.62
CA SER A 79 -0.19 -1.46 8.37
C SER A 79 -0.35 -0.01 7.89
N LEU A 80 0.46 0.94 8.36
CA LEU A 80 0.47 2.31 7.87
C LEU A 80 0.92 2.35 6.39
N LEU A 81 2.01 1.65 6.05
CA LEU A 81 2.49 1.55 4.68
C LEU A 81 1.44 0.96 3.74
N ILE A 82 0.81 -0.15 4.14
CA ILE A 82 -0.27 -0.78 3.39
C ILE A 82 -1.46 0.18 3.24
N GLY A 83 -1.87 0.85 4.33
CA GLY A 83 -2.97 1.82 4.30
C GLY A 83 -2.71 2.99 3.34
N LEU A 84 -1.49 3.53 3.34
CA LEU A 84 -1.06 4.58 2.40
C LEU A 84 -1.04 4.08 0.96
N LEU A 85 -0.55 2.86 0.71
CA LEU A 85 -0.58 2.25 -0.62
C LEU A 85 -2.01 2.05 -1.13
N LEU A 86 -2.93 1.57 -0.28
CA LEU A 86 -4.33 1.40 -0.64
C LEU A 86 -5.02 2.74 -0.92
N LEU A 87 -4.73 3.77 -0.12
CA LEU A 87 -5.24 5.12 -0.36
C LEU A 87 -4.73 5.70 -1.68
N TYR A 88 -3.42 5.58 -1.92
CA TYR A 88 -2.80 6.05 -3.14
C TYR A 88 -3.34 5.30 -4.36
N GLY A 89 -3.39 3.97 -4.30
CA GLY A 89 -3.91 3.12 -5.37
C GLY A 89 -5.39 3.37 -5.66
N GLY A 90 -6.22 3.50 -4.60
CA GLY A 90 -7.63 3.84 -4.76
C GLY A 90 -7.83 5.25 -5.34
N TYR A 91 -7.03 6.23 -4.91
CA TYR A 91 -7.05 7.58 -5.46
C TYR A 91 -6.62 7.61 -6.93
N GLU A 92 -5.53 6.93 -7.28
CA GLU A 92 -5.04 6.83 -8.66
C GLU A 92 -6.05 6.10 -9.57
N LEU A 93 -6.73 5.07 -9.03
CA LEU A 93 -7.79 4.36 -9.73
C LEU A 93 -8.99 5.26 -10.04
N ILE A 94 -9.40 6.13 -9.11
CA ILE A 94 -10.47 7.10 -9.34
C ILE A 94 -10.02 8.22 -10.29
N LYS A 95 -8.81 8.76 -10.08
CA LYS A 95 -8.31 9.91 -10.84
C LYS A 95 -7.97 9.55 -12.29
N GLY A 96 -7.76 8.27 -12.56
CA GLY A 96 -7.67 7.75 -13.91
C GLY A 96 -6.60 8.44 -14.73
N LYS A 97 -5.33 8.13 -14.47
CA LYS A 97 -4.31 8.36 -15.50
C LYS A 97 -4.65 7.48 -16.71
N LYS A 98 -4.88 8.14 -17.85
CA LYS A 98 -4.58 7.58 -19.16
C LYS A 98 -3.09 7.24 -19.16
N GLU A 99 -2.69 6.09 -19.69
CA GLU A 99 -1.33 5.51 -19.63
C GLU A 99 -0.94 4.88 -18.29
N LYS A 100 -1.44 3.67 -18.07
CA LYS A 100 -0.66 2.44 -18.27
C LYS A 100 -1.62 1.28 -18.02
N ASP A 101 -2.35 0.94 -19.08
CA ASP A 101 -2.82 -0.43 -19.20
C ASP A 101 -1.59 -1.33 -19.28
N GLU A 102 -1.78 -2.55 -18.80
CA GLU A 102 -0.86 -3.69 -18.79
C GLU A 102 -0.06 -3.89 -17.49
N LEU A 103 -0.27 -5.10 -16.96
CA LEU A 103 0.25 -5.72 -15.74
C LEU A 103 -0.69 -5.61 -14.54
N PHE A 104 -1.38 -6.73 -14.30
CA PHE A 104 -2.31 -7.09 -13.22
C PHE A 104 -3.78 -7.13 -13.62
N ASP A 105 -4.05 -7.94 -14.65
CA ASP A 105 -5.31 -8.67 -14.76
C ASP A 105 -5.12 -10.05 -14.10
N VAL A 106 -5.29 -10.13 -12.78
CA VAL A 106 -5.52 -11.41 -12.10
C VAL A 106 -7.02 -11.53 -11.91
N GLN A 107 -7.68 -11.93 -13.00
CA GLN A 107 -9.10 -12.21 -13.03
C GLN A 107 -9.29 -13.69 -12.64
N TYR A 108 -9.59 -13.94 -11.36
CA TYR A 108 -10.26 -15.19 -10.98
C TYR A 108 -11.74 -15.03 -11.38
N GLU A 109 -12.13 -15.51 -12.57
CA GLU A 109 -13.38 -16.26 -12.71
C GLU A 109 -13.41 -17.06 -14.02
N GLU A 110 -13.94 -18.26 -13.87
CA GLU A 110 -13.90 -19.43 -14.73
C GLU A 110 -14.91 -19.36 -15.89
N SER A 111 -14.48 -19.85 -17.06
CA SER A 111 -15.26 -20.20 -18.27
C SER A 111 -15.93 -19.01 -19.02
N ILE A 112 -15.75 -18.79 -20.33
CA ILE A 112 -16.21 -19.63 -21.46
C ILE A 112 -15.47 -19.20 -22.75
N VAL A 113 -14.76 -20.15 -23.38
CA VAL A 113 -14.57 -20.38 -24.83
C VAL A 113 -13.92 -19.29 -25.75
N THR A 114 -12.69 -19.61 -26.14
CA THR A 114 -12.08 -19.50 -27.49
C THR A 114 -11.94 -18.13 -28.15
N LYS A 115 -10.71 -17.61 -28.09
CA LYS A 115 -10.01 -17.18 -29.30
C LYS A 115 -8.55 -17.63 -29.20
N SER A 116 -8.29 -18.82 -29.76
CA SER A 116 -6.93 -19.30 -30.03
C SER A 116 -6.20 -18.20 -30.78
N HIS A 117 -5.21 -17.61 -30.10
CA HIS A 117 -4.20 -16.80 -30.73
C HIS A 117 -3.42 -17.77 -31.61
N TYR A 118 -3.59 -17.67 -32.92
CA TYR A 118 -2.86 -18.49 -33.88
C TYR A 118 -1.36 -18.31 -33.61
N ASP A 119 -0.73 -19.39 -33.18
CA ASP A 119 0.70 -19.45 -32.90
C ASP A 119 1.43 -19.42 -34.27
N PRO A 120 2.42 -18.55 -34.49
CA PRO A 120 3.21 -18.52 -35.73
C PRO A 120 3.90 -19.87 -36.04
N LEU A 121 3.98 -20.76 -35.05
CA LEU A 121 4.49 -22.13 -35.19
C LEU A 121 3.55 -23.05 -35.99
N ASP A 122 2.23 -22.89 -35.87
CA ASP A 122 1.26 -23.72 -36.61
C ASP A 122 1.26 -23.38 -38.11
N GLU A 123 1.56 -22.12 -38.45
CA GLU A 123 1.71 -21.66 -39.82
C GLU A 123 3.00 -22.21 -40.47
N GLU A 124 4.10 -22.29 -39.71
CA GLU A 124 5.32 -22.95 -40.17
C GLU A 124 5.15 -24.48 -40.31
N PHE A 125 4.45 -25.11 -39.38
CA PHE A 125 4.21 -26.56 -39.42
C PHE A 125 3.37 -26.97 -40.64
N ASN A 126 2.32 -26.22 -40.97
CA ASN A 126 1.51 -26.44 -42.17
C ASN A 126 2.28 -26.19 -43.47
N ARG A 127 3.24 -25.25 -43.48
CA ARG A 127 4.12 -25.01 -44.64
C ARG A 127 5.04 -26.20 -44.92
N LEU A 128 5.48 -26.89 -43.88
CA LEU A 128 6.36 -28.06 -43.99
C LEU A 128 5.61 -29.33 -44.43
N MET A 129 4.36 -29.52 -43.98
CA MET A 129 3.55 -30.68 -44.35
C MET A 129 2.91 -30.62 -45.75
N LYS A 130 2.90 -29.45 -46.40
CA LYS A 130 2.30 -29.25 -47.72
C LYS A 130 3.29 -29.34 -48.89
N LYS A 131 4.48 -29.89 -48.64
CA LYS A 131 5.53 -30.14 -49.64
C LYS A 131 5.89 -31.62 -49.64
#